data_AF-A0A933ECC3-F1
#
_entry.id   AF-A0A933ECC3-F1
#
_cell.length_a   1.000
_cell.length_b   1.000
_cell.length_c   1.000
_cell.angle_alpha   90.00
_cell.angle_beta   90.00
_cell.angle_gamma   90.00
#
_symmetry.space_group_name_H-M   'P 1'
#
loop_
_entity.id
_entity.type
_entity.pdbx_description
1 polymer ?
#
loop_
_entity_poly.entity_id
_entity_poly.type
_entity_poly.pdbx_seq_one_letter_code
_entity_poly.pdbx_strand_id
1 'polypeptide(L)'
;VTDRPLVAHGPLPADRRGAASPLCIDGEVVAHWLRTKPGTRPRAVHAAWRTDPETAVAVIAALPGASRTPEPLRQARRAAREARARTR
;
A
#
# COMPACT_ATOMS: atom_id res chain seq x y z
N VAL A 1 0.08 2.68 4.05
CA VAL A 1 0.44 2.35 2.65
C VAL A 1 1.45 3.35 2.13
N THR A 2 2.63 2.89 1.73
CA THR A 2 3.73 3.74 1.27
C THR A 2 4.31 3.23 -0.06
N ASP A 3 5.08 4.08 -0.76
CA ASP A 3 5.77 3.70 -2.00
C ASP A 3 6.98 2.80 -1.75
N ARG A 4 7.68 3.03 -0.64
CA ARG A 4 8.82 2.26 -0.19
C ARG A 4 8.77 2.10 1.33
N PRO A 5 9.19 0.95 1.88
CA PRO A 5 9.42 0.81 3.31
C PRO A 5 10.57 1.73 3.75
N LEU A 6 10.57 2.10 5.02
CA LEU A 6 11.65 2.88 5.62
C LEU A 6 12.83 1.97 6.02
N VAL A 7 12.57 1.05 6.95
CA VAL A 7 13.57 0.08 7.46
C VAL A 7 13.20 -1.39 7.20
N ALA A 8 11.90 -1.68 6.99
CA ALA A 8 11.45 -3.04 6.76
C ALA A 8 11.92 -3.59 5.41
N HIS A 9 12.25 -4.88 5.36
CA HIS A 9 12.75 -5.55 4.16
C HIS A 9 12.08 -6.90 3.93
N GLY A 10 12.10 -7.36 2.68
CA GLY A 10 11.47 -8.62 2.29
C GLY A 10 11.41 -8.79 0.77
N PRO A 11 11.17 -10.03 0.30
CA PRO A 11 11.14 -10.34 -1.12
C PRO A 11 9.96 -9.65 -1.81
N LEU A 12 10.09 -9.34 -3.10
CA LEU A 12 8.96 -8.86 -3.88
C LEU A 12 7.95 -10.00 -4.12
N PRO A 13 6.63 -9.72 -4.15
CA PRO A 13 5.61 -10.73 -4.40
C PRO A 13 5.57 -11.11 -5.88
N ALA A 14 4.91 -12.21 -6.23
CA ALA A 14 4.67 -12.60 -7.62
C ALA A 14 4.00 -11.48 -8.44
N ASP A 15 4.22 -11.44 -9.77
CA ASP A 15 3.63 -10.42 -10.66
C ASP A 15 2.17 -10.69 -11.04
N ARG A 16 1.31 -10.86 -10.04
CA ARG A 16 -0.14 -11.02 -10.21
C ARG A 16 -0.91 -10.15 -9.23
N ARG A 17 -2.12 -9.75 -9.60
CA ARG A 17 -3.00 -8.95 -8.71
C ARG A 17 -3.26 -9.73 -7.42
N GLY A 18 -3.18 -9.04 -6.29
CA GLY A 18 -3.39 -9.60 -4.96
C GLY A 18 -2.20 -10.39 -4.41
N ALA A 19 -1.12 -10.58 -5.16
CA ALA A 19 0.07 -11.21 -4.61
C ALA A 19 0.67 -10.34 -3.49
N ALA A 20 0.98 -10.99 -2.37
CA ALA A 20 1.59 -10.38 -1.21
C ALA A 20 2.82 -11.17 -0.75
N SER A 21 3.75 -10.49 -0.12
CA SER A 21 4.94 -11.07 0.50
C SER A 21 5.33 -10.28 1.75
N PRO A 22 5.87 -10.93 2.78
CA PRO A 22 6.12 -10.28 4.07
C PRO A 22 7.22 -9.23 3.97
N LEU A 23 7.08 -8.19 4.78
CA LEU A 23 8.10 -7.19 5.10
C LEU A 23 8.37 -7.27 6.60
N CYS A 24 9.64 -7.50 6.96
CA CYS A 24 10.04 -7.72 8.33
C CYS A 24 10.98 -6.64 8.87
N ILE A 25 10.96 -6.47 10.20
CA ILE A 25 11.98 -5.76 10.99
C ILE A 25 12.43 -6.75 12.07
N ASP A 26 13.73 -7.02 12.18
CA ASP A 26 14.29 -7.94 13.18
C ASP A 26 13.59 -9.32 13.24
N GLY A 27 13.13 -9.81 12.08
CA GLY A 27 12.41 -11.08 11.96
C GLY A 27 10.90 -11.01 12.18
N GLU A 28 10.37 -9.92 12.72
CA GLU A 28 8.93 -9.71 12.92
C GLU A 28 8.27 -9.16 11.64
N VAL A 29 7.16 -9.76 11.22
CA VAL A 29 6.36 -9.26 10.09
C VAL A 29 5.58 -8.02 10.52
N VAL A 30 5.91 -6.87 9.95
CA VAL A 30 5.28 -5.57 10.29
C VAL A 30 4.41 -5.02 9.16
N ALA A 31 4.56 -5.59 7.97
CA ALA A 31 3.91 -5.15 6.75
C ALA A 31 3.97 -6.25 5.69
N HIS A 32 3.33 -5.97 4.56
CA HIS A 32 3.47 -6.77 3.34
C HIS A 32 3.76 -5.85 2.15
N TRP A 33 4.55 -6.34 1.22
CA TRP A 33 4.40 -5.89 -0.16
C TRP A 33 3.06 -6.39 -0.69
N LEU A 34 2.30 -5.54 -1.36
CA LEU A 34 1.05 -5.91 -2.03
C LEU A 34 1.05 -5.42 -3.48
N ARG A 35 0.71 -6.31 -4.40
CA ARG A 35 0.59 -5.98 -5.82
C ARG A 35 -0.87 -5.82 -6.23
N THR A 36 -1.35 -4.58 -6.33
CA THR A 36 -2.73 -4.30 -6.75
C THR A 36 -2.91 -4.21 -8.28
N LYS A 37 -1.81 -4.03 -9.02
CA LYS A 37 -1.78 -4.03 -10.49
C LYS A 37 -0.56 -4.79 -11.02
N PRO A 38 -0.73 -5.84 -11.84
CA PRO A 38 0.37 -6.55 -12.51
C PRO A 38 1.24 -5.61 -13.37
N GLY A 39 2.52 -5.95 -13.55
CA GLY A 39 3.48 -5.14 -14.31
C GLY A 39 3.82 -3.79 -13.65
N THR A 40 3.45 -3.59 -12.37
CA THR A 40 3.79 -2.38 -11.63
C THR A 40 4.42 -2.69 -10.29
N ARG A 41 5.25 -1.76 -9.79
CA ARG A 41 5.91 -1.89 -8.49
C ARG A 41 4.89 -2.10 -7.36
N PRO A 42 5.03 -3.13 -6.51
CA PRO A 42 4.13 -3.35 -5.38
C PRO A 42 4.21 -2.20 -4.37
N ARG A 43 3.19 -2.07 -3.52
CA ARG A 43 3.14 -1.08 -2.42
C ARG A 43 3.44 -1.74 -1.10
N ALA A 44 4.11 -1.02 -0.20
CA ALA A 44 4.23 -1.46 1.19
C ALA A 44 2.92 -1.14 1.92
N VAL A 45 2.26 -2.16 2.46
CA VAL A 45 1.01 -2.09 3.22
C VAL A 45 1.33 -2.56 4.63
N HIS A 46 1.31 -1.63 5.58
CA HIS A 46 1.72 -1.85 6.96
C HIS A 46 0.51 -1.78 7.88
N ALA A 47 0.61 -2.48 9.02
CA ALA A 47 -0.29 -2.30 10.15
C ALA A 47 -0.26 -0.84 10.66
N ALA A 48 -1.29 -0.49 11.41
CA ALA A 48 -1.39 0.78 12.13
C ALA A 48 -2.18 0.56 13.43
N TRP A 49 -2.95 1.55 13.89
CA TRP A 49 -3.72 1.43 15.12
C TRP A 49 -4.80 0.33 15.01
N ARG A 50 -4.80 -0.60 15.97
CA ARG A 50 -5.77 -1.73 16.08
C ARG A 50 -5.90 -2.57 14.80
N THR A 51 -4.81 -2.73 14.05
CA THR A 51 -4.76 -3.58 12.85
C THR A 51 -3.46 -4.37 12.86
N ASP A 52 -3.50 -5.58 12.33
CA ASP A 52 -2.32 -6.39 12.03
C ASP A 52 -1.95 -6.27 10.53
N PRO A 53 -0.76 -6.75 10.10
CA PRO A 53 -0.32 -6.68 8.71
C PRO A 53 -1.28 -7.35 7.72
N GLU A 54 -1.90 -8.46 8.11
CA GLU A 54 -2.84 -9.23 7.32
C GLU A 54 -4.14 -8.44 7.08
N THR A 55 -4.68 -7.81 8.13
CA THR A 55 -5.84 -6.93 8.09
C THR A 55 -5.57 -5.75 7.16
N ALA A 56 -4.39 -5.13 7.25
CA ALA A 56 -4.02 -4.04 6.38
C ALA A 56 -4.01 -4.48 4.89
N VAL A 57 -3.51 -5.67 4.58
CA VAL A 57 -3.56 -6.25 3.23
C VAL A 57 -4.99 -6.49 2.79
N ALA A 58 -5.82 -7.11 3.62
CA ALA A 58 -7.21 -7.43 3.31
C ALA A 58 -8.00 -6.16 2.95
N VAL A 59 -7.85 -5.09 3.74
CA VAL A 59 -8.49 -3.79 3.48
C VAL A 59 -8.09 -3.25 2.11
N ILE A 60 -6.80 -3.24 1.77
CA ILE A 60 -6.33 -2.69 0.49
C ILE A 60 -6.70 -3.59 -0.69
N ALA A 61 -6.69 -4.91 -0.52
CA ALA A 61 -7.05 -5.87 -1.56
C ALA A 61 -8.55 -5.80 -1.93
N ALA A 62 -9.40 -5.46 -0.95
CA ALA A 62 -10.84 -5.29 -1.14
C ALA A 62 -11.22 -3.99 -1.86
N LEU A 63 -10.30 -3.02 -1.96
CA LEU A 63 -10.61 -1.76 -2.65
C LEU A 63 -10.79 -1.99 -4.16
N PRO A 64 -11.85 -1.41 -4.77
CA PRO A 64 -12.09 -1.54 -6.19
C PRO A 64 -11.09 -0.74 -7.02
N GLY A 65 -10.94 -1.14 -8.28
CA GLY A 65 -10.18 -0.40 -9.29
C GLY A 65 -8.87 -1.05 -9.72
N ALA A 66 -8.31 -0.49 -10.79
CA ALA A 66 -7.11 -0.98 -11.47
C ALA A 66 -5.86 -0.13 -11.20
N SER A 67 -5.93 0.85 -10.29
CA SER A 67 -4.78 1.71 -9.98
C SER A 67 -3.85 1.07 -8.95
N ARG A 68 -2.55 1.33 -9.09
CA ARG A 68 -1.54 0.91 -8.11
C ARG A 68 -1.66 1.66 -6.78
N THR A 69 -2.23 2.86 -6.80
CA THR A 69 -2.47 3.64 -5.58
C THR A 69 -3.92 3.48 -5.15
N PRO A 70 -4.20 3.10 -3.89
CA PRO A 70 -5.55 2.95 -3.35
C PRO A 70 -6.45 4.15 -3.60
N GLU A 71 -7.73 3.90 -3.88
CA GLU A 71 -8.68 4.96 -4.23
C GLU A 71 -8.80 6.07 -3.18
N PRO A 72 -8.90 5.77 -1.86
CA PRO A 72 -8.97 6.82 -0.86
C PRO A 72 -7.76 7.79 -0.90
N LEU A 73 -6.56 7.27 -1.15
CA LEU A 73 -5.34 8.10 -1.25
C LEU A 73 -5.31 8.94 -2.53
N ARG A 74 -5.84 8.42 -3.64
CA ARG A 74 -5.97 9.19 -4.89
C ARG A 74 -6.93 10.35 -4.71
N GLN A 75 -8.08 10.09 -4.11
CA GLN A 75 -9.11 11.08 -3.82
C GLN A 75 -8.58 12.18 -2.90
N ALA A 76 -7.97 11.79 -1.76
CA ALA A 76 -7.35 12.74 -0.84
C ALA A 76 -6.26 13.59 -1.50
N ARG A 77 -5.40 12.97 -2.34
CA ARG A 77 -4.35 13.72 -3.05
C ARG A 77 -4.91 14.70 -4.07
N ARG A 78 -6.01 14.35 -4.75
CA ARG A 78 -6.69 15.25 -5.68
C ARG A 78 -7.28 16.44 -4.93
N ALA A 79 -8.07 16.20 -3.88
CA ALA A 79 -8.68 17.24 -3.06
C ALA A 79 -7.63 18.21 -2.46
N ALA A 80 -6.52 17.67 -1.93
CA ALA A 80 -5.43 18.49 -1.40
C ALA A 80 -4.71 19.33 -2.46
N ARG A 81 -4.68 18.89 -3.72
CA ARG A 81 -4.12 19.69 -4.83
C ARG A 81 -5.08 20.80 -5.25
N GLU A 82 -6.37 20.48 -5.37
CA GLU A 82 -7.41 21.47 -5.70
C GLU A 82 -7.50 22.57 -4.65
N ALA A 83 -7.47 22.22 -3.35
CA ALA A 83 -7.48 23.20 -2.26
C ALA A 83 -6.30 24.17 -2.34
N ARG A 84 -5.08 23.65 -2.56
CA ARG A 84 -3.88 24.49 -2.73
C ARG A 84 -3.94 25.39 -3.95
N ALA A 85 -4.56 24.93 -5.04
CA ALA A 85 -4.72 25.74 -6.23
C ALA A 85 -5.70 26.90 -6.02
N ARG A 86 -6.69 26.77 -5.13
CA ARG A 86 -7.66 27.83 -4.80
C ARG A 86 -7.11 28.93 -3.89
N THR A 87 -6.07 28.63 -3.10
CA THR A 87 -5.42 29.62 -2.21
C THR A 87 -4.32 30.42 -2.92
N ARG A 88 -4.02 30.07 -4.18
CA ARG A 88 -3.01 30.74 -5.00
C ARG A 88 -3.68 31.74 -5.94
#